data_AF-A0A920YPT2-F1
#
_entry.id   AF-A0A920YPT2-F1
#
_cell.length_a   1.000
_cell.length_b   1.000
_cell.length_c   1.000
_cell.angle_alpha   90.00
_cell.angle_beta   90.00
_cell.angle_gamma   90.00
#
_symmetry.space_group_name_H-M   'P 1'
#
loop_
_entity.id
_entity.type
_entity.pdbx_description
1 polymer ?
#
loop_
_entity_poly.entity_id
_entity_poly.type
_entity_poly.pdbx_seq_one_letter_code
_entity_poly.pdbx_strand_id
1 'polypeptide(L)'
;MRRGTKIALLVLALIAAAALAWAGGAGRPHPAAPSPGSPPAPPDETKTVKLKLHFVYSGSDHVVTREVPATRAVARAALQELLKGYLGAAGEVNVLPPGTQLRDIAILDGIAYVDFSREFRDNHWGGVASEVDTIYSVVNTLGEFPTVRGVQFLLEGSPLRTIGAGVVDLAQPLKPRRIAPSLYTQLAARLVDPAARALPWNAWVKSEERLALREGFPDALALGDTDGDGADELVLTAGKRVGIWDREAGGFASVWERKFSSAPRVVLAATRAGSRKDLVVAAEEGIFIFGWDGDGYVQLGWQGVSGNIQDLAVGDTDGNGRAEILALFGRVDGAGEELAGGRIVIWEWNGETYLRRREEAFSFLRLLPADVNGDGRDEILAFARRGVTVFGWQGAAYVELGSNPAAGGALATVLAGDVNSDGHADLVVRDEAAPSLYVYSWQKGGFSKLWQGPPAGGQVLGREAFIWPAGGGYPTLLVAGNNPGSYVFLRAAADGWQQQGLVGASSEQVLGFGDVDGDGAPEVIFRRHQLLSNPVQWLYIGRLGSLSWPAPAPQDKAKTPPGQL
;
A
#
# COMPACT_ATOMS: atom_id res chain seq x y z
N MET A 1 31.00 9.26 37.13
CA MET A 1 31.94 10.30 36.62
C MET A 1 33.33 9.71 36.48
N ARG A 2 34.06 10.11 35.42
CA ARG A 2 35.46 9.74 35.05
C ARG A 2 35.68 8.40 34.32
N ARG A 3 35.35 8.36 33.02
CA ARG A 3 36.06 7.58 31.98
C ARG A 3 35.99 8.26 30.59
N GLY A 4 35.91 9.60 30.55
CA GLY A 4 35.73 10.40 29.32
C GLY A 4 36.97 11.16 28.83
N THR A 5 38.15 11.02 29.46
CA THR A 5 39.27 11.97 29.25
C THR A 5 40.52 11.34 28.61
N LYS A 6 40.46 10.10 28.12
CA LYS A 6 41.63 9.43 27.50
C LYS A 6 41.59 9.30 25.97
N ILE A 7 40.45 9.58 25.32
CA ILE A 7 40.35 9.54 23.85
C ILE A 7 40.55 10.94 23.23
N ALA A 8 40.29 12.02 23.97
CA ALA A 8 40.52 13.40 23.51
C ALA A 8 42.01 13.81 23.44
N LEU A 9 42.93 13.04 24.04
CA LEU A 9 44.37 13.36 24.08
C LEU A 9 45.20 12.77 22.92
N LEU A 10 44.63 11.86 22.12
CA LEU A 10 45.33 11.26 20.97
C LEU A 10 45.08 11.99 19.64
N VAL A 11 43.99 12.77 19.56
CA VAL A 11 43.67 13.59 18.37
C VAL A 11 44.32 14.98 18.43
N LEU A 12 44.72 15.45 19.62
CA LEU A 12 45.41 16.74 19.82
C LEU A 12 46.95 16.67 19.72
N ALA A 13 47.54 15.47 19.72
CA ALA A 13 48.98 15.27 19.61
C ALA A 13 49.53 15.25 18.15
N LEU A 14 48.66 15.26 17.13
CA LEU A 14 49.07 15.30 15.71
C LEU A 14 48.93 16.68 15.06
N ILE A 15 48.36 17.68 15.75
CA ILE A 15 48.14 19.03 15.20
C ILE A 15 49.10 20.08 15.81
N ALA A 16 49.89 19.74 16.84
CA ALA A 16 50.75 20.69 17.57
C ALA A 16 52.26 20.44 17.42
N ALA A 17 52.74 19.95 16.26
CA ALA A 17 54.17 19.75 15.99
C ALA A 17 54.65 20.36 14.65
N ALA A 18 54.00 21.42 14.16
CA ALA A 18 54.42 22.10 12.93
C ALA A 18 54.33 23.65 12.99
N ALA A 19 54.40 24.26 14.18
CA ALA A 19 54.51 25.71 14.27
C ALA A 19 55.39 26.15 15.46
N LEU A 20 56.46 26.88 15.12
CA LEU A 20 57.46 27.55 15.96
C LEU A 20 58.49 26.61 16.62
N ALA A 21 59.69 26.45 16.06
CA ALA A 21 60.86 27.30 16.28
C ALA A 21 61.99 26.73 15.36
N TRP A 22 62.91 27.44 14.72
CA TRP A 22 63.71 28.56 15.20
C TRP A 22 64.53 29.12 14.03
N ALA A 23 64.88 30.40 14.14
CA ALA A 23 65.82 31.09 13.26
C ALA A 23 67.28 30.62 13.50
N GLY A 24 68.09 30.69 12.44
CA GLY A 24 69.54 30.92 12.51
C GLY A 24 70.46 29.68 12.65
N GLY A 25 71.22 29.38 11.59
CA GLY A 25 72.36 28.45 11.67
C GLY A 25 72.92 28.06 10.31
N ALA A 26 74.03 28.68 9.92
CA ALA A 26 74.72 28.47 8.65
C ALA A 26 75.58 27.19 8.61
N GLY A 27 75.61 26.54 7.45
CA GLY A 27 76.81 25.92 6.87
C GLY A 27 77.13 24.46 7.20
N ARG A 28 76.75 23.54 6.29
CA ARG A 28 77.60 22.50 5.62
C ARG A 28 76.73 21.59 4.72
N PRO A 29 77.21 21.16 3.54
CA PRO A 29 76.39 20.42 2.59
C PRO A 29 76.30 18.92 2.97
N HIS A 30 75.07 18.39 2.99
CA HIS A 30 74.77 16.95 3.01
C HIS A 30 74.14 16.56 1.66
N PRO A 31 74.29 15.30 1.20
CA PRO A 31 74.02 14.88 -0.17
C PRO A 31 72.51 14.92 -0.50
N ALA A 32 72.21 15.15 -1.78
CA ALA A 32 70.86 15.33 -2.28
C ALA A 32 69.91 14.17 -1.92
N ALA A 33 68.78 14.50 -1.29
CA ALA A 33 67.63 13.62 -1.14
C ALA A 33 66.94 13.42 -2.52
N PRO A 34 66.37 12.24 -2.80
CA PRO A 34 65.63 12.00 -4.03
C PRO A 34 64.34 12.85 -4.08
N SER A 35 64.04 13.41 -5.25
CA SER A 35 62.84 14.22 -5.50
C SER A 35 61.54 13.46 -5.18
N PRO A 36 60.50 14.13 -4.65
CA PRO A 36 59.17 13.54 -4.51
C PRO A 36 58.58 13.24 -5.90
N GLY A 37 58.12 12.01 -6.08
CA GLY A 37 57.50 11.55 -7.33
C GLY A 37 56.25 12.35 -7.69
N SER A 38 56.05 12.58 -8.98
CA SER A 38 54.92 13.29 -9.56
C SER A 38 53.57 12.75 -9.08
N PRO A 39 52.52 13.59 -8.96
CA PRO A 39 51.16 13.13 -8.73
C PRO A 39 50.71 12.18 -9.85
N PRO A 40 49.87 11.17 -9.55
CA PRO A 40 49.39 10.25 -10.57
C PRO A 40 48.58 11.01 -11.62
N ALA A 41 48.88 10.76 -12.89
CA ALA A 41 48.18 11.35 -14.03
C ALA A 41 46.66 11.07 -13.97
N PRO A 42 45.81 11.98 -14.49
CA PRO A 42 44.38 11.71 -14.66
C PRO A 42 44.16 10.49 -15.57
N PRO A 43 43.02 9.77 -15.44
CA PRO A 43 42.70 8.65 -16.30
C PRO A 43 42.71 9.06 -17.78
N ASP A 44 43.27 8.20 -18.62
CA ASP A 44 43.39 8.35 -20.06
C ASP A 44 41.98 8.28 -20.70
N GLU A 45 41.43 9.41 -21.17
CA GLU A 45 40.02 9.56 -21.63
C GLU A 45 39.64 8.66 -22.83
N THR A 46 40.60 8.01 -23.48
CA THR A 46 40.36 7.09 -24.61
C THR A 46 40.25 5.62 -24.21
N LYS A 47 40.42 5.27 -22.93
CA LYS A 47 40.28 3.88 -22.46
C LYS A 47 38.90 3.68 -21.83
N THR A 48 38.16 2.68 -22.29
CA THR A 48 36.88 2.27 -21.70
C THR A 48 37.04 0.99 -20.89
N VAL A 49 36.16 0.78 -19.91
CA VAL A 49 36.00 -0.47 -19.18
C VAL A 49 34.61 -1.03 -19.46
N LYS A 50 34.55 -2.33 -19.76
CA LYS A 50 33.30 -3.06 -19.93
C LYS A 50 32.78 -3.50 -18.56
N LEU A 51 31.56 -3.10 -18.25
CA LEU A 51 30.80 -3.48 -17.07
C LEU A 51 29.72 -4.45 -17.47
N LYS A 52 29.56 -5.54 -16.72
CA LYS A 52 28.39 -6.41 -16.82
C LYS A 52 27.43 -6.06 -15.69
N LEU A 53 26.21 -5.76 -16.06
CA LEU A 53 25.14 -5.35 -15.16
C LEU A 53 24.07 -6.43 -15.18
N HIS A 54 23.67 -6.89 -14.01
CA HIS A 54 22.67 -7.94 -13.85
C HIS A 54 21.32 -7.30 -13.56
N PHE A 55 20.36 -7.48 -14.47
CA PHE A 55 18.98 -7.08 -14.29
C PHE A 55 18.14 -8.35 -14.05
N VAL A 56 17.92 -8.66 -12.78
CA VAL A 56 17.15 -9.82 -12.36
C VAL A 56 15.67 -9.47 -12.36
N TYR A 57 14.85 -10.26 -13.06
CA TYR A 57 13.40 -10.17 -12.99
C TYR A 57 12.73 -11.49 -13.41
N SER A 58 11.59 -11.80 -12.80
CA SER A 58 10.76 -12.97 -13.15
C SER A 58 11.53 -14.31 -13.19
N GLY A 59 12.45 -14.51 -12.25
CA GLY A 59 13.20 -15.78 -12.16
C GLY A 59 14.35 -15.93 -13.16
N SER A 60 14.65 -14.89 -13.95
CA SER A 60 15.72 -14.86 -14.95
C SER A 60 16.69 -13.72 -14.67
N ASP A 61 17.93 -13.87 -15.12
CA ASP A 61 18.98 -12.85 -15.00
C ASP A 61 19.36 -12.35 -16.40
N HIS A 62 19.08 -11.07 -16.66
CA HIS A 62 19.35 -10.42 -17.93
C HIS A 62 20.62 -9.58 -17.81
N VAL A 63 21.72 -10.12 -18.35
CA VAL A 63 23.03 -9.46 -18.28
C VAL A 63 23.19 -8.46 -19.42
N VAL A 64 23.35 -7.18 -19.07
CA VAL A 64 23.60 -6.08 -20.01
C VAL A 64 25.05 -5.63 -19.87
N THR A 65 25.77 -5.53 -20.98
CA THR A 65 27.15 -5.00 -20.98
C THR A 65 27.15 -3.52 -21.34
N ARG A 66 27.85 -2.69 -20.55
CA ARG A 66 28.06 -1.26 -20.84
C ARG A 66 29.53 -0.90 -20.87
N GLU A 67 29.89 0.02 -21.74
CA GLU A 67 31.21 0.64 -21.73
C GLU A 67 31.14 1.99 -21.03
N VAL A 68 32.02 2.18 -20.06
CA VAL A 68 32.18 3.46 -19.35
C VAL A 68 33.63 3.93 -19.46
N PRO A 69 33.91 5.24 -19.32
CA PRO A 69 35.28 5.74 -19.22
C PRO A 69 36.07 5.02 -18.12
N ALA A 70 37.34 4.73 -18.37
CA ALA A 70 38.20 4.06 -17.41
C ALA A 70 38.26 4.84 -16.09
N THR A 71 37.92 4.16 -15.00
CA THR A 71 37.88 4.73 -13.65
C THR A 71 38.50 3.78 -12.65
N ARG A 72 39.05 4.31 -11.55
CA ARG A 72 39.45 3.50 -10.40
C ARG A 72 38.26 3.08 -9.54
N ALA A 73 37.14 3.80 -9.65
CA ALA A 73 35.90 3.53 -8.90
C ALA A 73 34.94 2.64 -9.68
N VAL A 74 35.44 1.53 -10.25
CA VAL A 74 34.69 0.66 -11.19
C VAL A 74 33.40 0.11 -10.57
N ALA A 75 33.44 -0.27 -9.29
CA ALA A 75 32.25 -0.75 -8.57
C ALA A 75 31.17 0.32 -8.41
N ARG A 76 31.58 1.57 -8.12
CA ARG A 76 30.65 2.73 -8.05
C ARG A 76 30.04 2.99 -9.42
N ALA A 77 30.85 2.98 -10.48
CA ALA A 77 30.37 3.18 -11.84
C ALA A 77 29.36 2.09 -12.26
N ALA A 78 29.59 0.83 -11.90
CA ALA A 78 28.65 -0.26 -12.18
C ALA A 78 27.29 -0.06 -11.52
N LEU A 79 27.24 0.31 -10.24
CA LEU A 79 25.97 0.60 -9.57
C LEU A 79 25.28 1.86 -10.10
N GLN A 80 26.05 2.90 -10.46
CA GLN A 80 25.51 4.10 -11.11
C GLN A 80 24.91 3.78 -12.47
N GLU A 81 25.49 2.85 -13.22
CA GLU A 81 24.89 2.38 -14.47
C GLU A 81 23.66 1.49 -14.24
N LEU A 82 23.68 0.64 -13.20
CA LEU A 82 22.53 -0.17 -12.81
C LEU A 82 21.31 0.69 -12.43
N LEU A 83 21.55 1.81 -11.73
CA LEU A 83 20.53 2.80 -11.34
C LEU A 83 19.79 3.44 -12.53
N LYS A 84 20.38 3.44 -13.73
CA LYS A 84 19.77 4.04 -14.92
C LYS A 84 18.73 3.16 -15.59
N GLY A 85 18.58 1.89 -15.17
CA GLY A 85 17.74 0.92 -15.90
C GLY A 85 18.24 0.65 -17.31
N TYR A 86 17.50 -0.10 -18.12
CA TYR A 86 17.74 -0.19 -19.57
C TYR A 86 16.41 -0.34 -20.34
N LEU A 87 16.43 -0.07 -21.65
CA LEU A 87 15.27 -0.29 -22.50
C LEU A 87 15.27 -1.74 -23.03
N GLY A 88 14.36 -2.56 -22.54
CA GLY A 88 14.13 -3.92 -23.02
C GLY A 88 13.07 -4.01 -24.11
N ALA A 89 12.84 -5.22 -24.62
CA ALA A 89 11.83 -5.47 -25.66
C ALA A 89 10.39 -5.17 -25.22
N ALA A 90 10.12 -5.21 -23.91
CA ALA A 90 8.81 -4.96 -23.32
C ALA A 90 8.66 -3.56 -22.70
N GLY A 91 9.66 -2.68 -22.85
CA GLY A 91 9.69 -1.35 -22.24
C GLY A 91 10.89 -1.13 -21.33
N GLU A 92 10.84 -0.06 -20.54
CA GLU A 92 11.90 0.30 -19.60
C GLU A 92 11.97 -0.70 -18.44
N VAL A 93 13.17 -1.19 -18.15
CA VAL A 93 13.45 -2.16 -17.09
C VAL A 93 14.29 -1.48 -16.02
N ASN A 94 13.71 -1.32 -14.84
CA ASN A 94 14.36 -0.79 -13.64
C ASN A 94 14.29 -1.84 -12.54
N VAL A 95 15.43 -2.09 -11.87
CA VAL A 95 15.56 -3.04 -10.77
C VAL A 95 15.90 -2.35 -9.44
N LEU A 96 16.00 -1.02 -9.44
CA LEU A 96 16.22 -0.20 -8.25
C LEU A 96 15.06 0.79 -8.10
N PRO A 97 14.55 1.01 -6.88
CA PRO A 97 13.37 1.86 -6.67
C PRO A 97 13.56 3.30 -7.16
N PRO A 98 12.49 3.96 -7.63
CA PRO A 98 12.56 5.36 -8.06
C PRO A 98 13.14 6.28 -6.99
N GLY A 99 14.07 7.15 -7.40
CA GLY A 99 14.73 8.11 -6.51
C GLY A 99 15.90 7.54 -5.70
N THR A 100 16.22 6.25 -5.82
CA THR A 100 17.38 5.65 -5.11
C THR A 100 18.69 6.38 -5.46
N GLN A 101 19.45 6.74 -4.44
CA GLN A 101 20.80 7.30 -4.58
C GLN A 101 21.85 6.38 -3.97
N LEU A 102 22.95 6.15 -4.70
CA LEU A 102 24.14 5.52 -4.15
C LEU A 102 24.97 6.57 -3.40
N ARG A 103 24.94 6.52 -2.07
CA ARG A 103 25.66 7.44 -1.20
C ARG A 103 27.13 7.08 -1.17
N ASP A 104 27.44 5.85 -0.76
CA ASP A 104 28.82 5.38 -0.67
C ASP A 104 29.01 3.91 -1.06
N ILE A 105 30.24 3.56 -1.43
CA ILE A 105 30.66 2.18 -1.65
C ILE A 105 32.13 2.00 -1.25
N ALA A 106 32.38 1.01 -0.41
CA ALA A 106 33.71 0.62 0.03
C ALA A 106 33.88 -0.90 -0.05
N ILE A 107 35.06 -1.38 -0.45
CA ILE A 107 35.37 -2.81 -0.47
C ILE A 107 36.43 -3.07 0.58
N LEU A 108 36.08 -3.85 1.61
CA LEU A 108 36.96 -4.23 2.72
C LEU A 108 36.93 -5.75 2.87
N ASP A 109 38.11 -6.38 2.85
CA ASP A 109 38.28 -7.84 2.97
C ASP A 109 37.39 -8.66 2.01
N GLY A 110 37.15 -8.09 0.83
CA GLY A 110 36.30 -8.66 -0.21
C GLY A 110 34.81 -8.64 0.08
N ILE A 111 34.36 -7.81 1.01
CA ILE A 111 32.95 -7.45 1.18
C ILE A 111 32.75 -6.02 0.65
N ALA A 112 31.82 -5.85 -0.28
CA ALA A 112 31.40 -4.53 -0.76
C ALA A 112 30.31 -3.99 0.17
N TYR A 113 30.61 -2.95 0.93
CA TYR A 113 29.65 -2.19 1.73
C TYR A 113 29.04 -1.13 0.84
N VAL A 114 27.73 -1.18 0.65
CA VAL A 114 27.00 -0.31 -0.28
C VAL A 114 25.96 0.47 0.51
N ASP A 115 26.11 1.79 0.55
CA ASP A 115 25.22 2.70 1.27
C ASP A 115 24.25 3.38 0.30
N PHE A 116 22.97 3.13 0.49
CA PHE A 116 21.89 3.73 -0.29
C PHE A 116 21.11 4.77 0.51
N SER A 117 20.42 5.65 -0.20
CA SER A 117 19.44 6.57 0.39
C SER A 117 18.14 5.86 0.77
N ARG A 118 17.30 6.51 1.60
CA ARG A 118 16.05 5.93 2.13
C ARG A 118 15.09 5.43 1.05
N GLU A 119 15.05 6.08 -0.10
CA GLU A 119 14.21 5.72 -1.25
C GLU A 119 14.43 4.27 -1.71
N PHE A 120 15.63 3.71 -1.51
CA PHE A 120 15.93 2.31 -1.81
C PHE A 120 15.01 1.31 -1.10
N ARG A 121 14.50 1.68 0.08
CA ARG A 121 13.54 0.87 0.84
C ARG A 121 12.14 1.44 0.73
N ASP A 122 12.00 2.74 0.95
CA ASP A 122 10.71 3.37 1.18
C ASP A 122 9.86 3.44 -0.11
N ASN A 123 10.51 3.58 -1.28
CA ASN A 123 9.86 3.58 -2.59
C ASN A 123 9.86 2.19 -3.27
N HIS A 124 10.34 1.15 -2.58
CA HIS A 124 10.48 -0.17 -3.17
C HIS A 124 9.10 -0.78 -3.45
N TRP A 125 8.88 -1.31 -4.67
CA TRP A 125 7.61 -1.93 -5.10
C TRP A 125 7.15 -3.06 -4.20
N GLY A 126 8.12 -3.73 -3.58
CA GLY A 126 7.88 -4.75 -2.59
C GLY A 126 7.56 -6.13 -3.16
N GLY A 127 7.46 -7.10 -2.27
CA GLY A 127 7.09 -8.47 -2.59
C GLY A 127 8.32 -9.34 -2.70
N VAL A 128 8.13 -10.65 -2.56
CA VAL A 128 9.23 -11.62 -2.65
C VAL A 128 9.97 -11.47 -3.97
N ALA A 129 9.23 -11.32 -5.08
CA ALA A 129 9.83 -11.19 -6.39
C ALA A 129 10.68 -9.92 -6.52
N SER A 130 10.09 -8.74 -6.30
CA SER A 130 10.83 -7.49 -6.47
C SER A 130 11.96 -7.30 -5.44
N GLU A 131 11.83 -7.83 -4.21
CA GLU A 131 12.94 -7.80 -3.24
C GLU A 131 14.11 -8.67 -3.72
N VAL A 132 13.83 -9.87 -4.23
CA VAL A 132 14.85 -10.76 -4.82
C VAL A 132 15.48 -10.11 -6.06
N ASP A 133 14.66 -9.56 -6.95
CA ASP A 133 15.08 -8.87 -8.17
C ASP A 133 16.05 -7.73 -7.85
N THR A 134 15.66 -6.83 -6.95
CA THR A 134 16.46 -5.68 -6.53
C THR A 134 17.78 -6.10 -5.90
N ILE A 135 17.72 -6.98 -4.89
CA ILE A 135 18.89 -7.37 -4.13
C ILE A 135 19.89 -8.14 -5.00
N TYR A 136 19.44 -9.14 -5.76
CA TYR A 136 20.37 -9.94 -6.56
C TYR A 136 20.86 -9.24 -7.82
N SER A 137 20.14 -8.23 -8.33
CA SER A 137 20.69 -7.34 -9.37
C SER A 137 21.94 -6.61 -8.86
N VAL A 138 21.90 -6.07 -7.65
CA VAL A 138 23.05 -5.41 -7.01
C VAL A 138 24.15 -6.42 -6.67
N VAL A 139 23.80 -7.52 -6.00
CA VAL A 139 24.77 -8.51 -5.52
C VAL A 139 25.51 -9.16 -6.69
N ASN A 140 24.82 -9.57 -7.75
CA ASN A 140 25.45 -10.22 -8.89
C ASN A 140 26.26 -9.22 -9.74
N THR A 141 25.80 -7.98 -9.91
CA THR A 141 26.57 -6.91 -10.58
C THR A 141 27.90 -6.66 -9.89
N LEU A 142 27.92 -6.55 -8.56
CA LEU A 142 29.16 -6.40 -7.81
C LEU A 142 29.98 -7.70 -7.75
N GLY A 143 29.33 -8.85 -7.89
CA GLY A 143 29.95 -10.17 -7.95
C GLY A 143 30.81 -10.43 -9.19
N GLU A 144 30.65 -9.65 -10.26
CA GLU A 144 31.51 -9.73 -11.44
C GLU A 144 32.94 -9.22 -11.16
N PHE A 145 33.15 -8.50 -10.05
CA PHE A 145 34.48 -8.08 -9.62
C PHE A 145 35.16 -9.19 -8.80
N PRO A 146 36.32 -9.73 -9.24
CA PRO A 146 36.99 -10.85 -8.54
C PRO A 146 37.37 -10.56 -7.08
N THR A 147 37.51 -9.28 -6.72
CA THR A 147 37.80 -8.83 -5.36
C THR A 147 36.58 -8.88 -4.44
N VAL A 148 35.37 -9.01 -4.97
CA VAL A 148 34.11 -9.00 -4.20
C VAL A 148 33.60 -10.43 -4.05
N ARG A 149 33.53 -10.89 -2.79
CA ARG A 149 33.00 -12.20 -2.39
C ARG A 149 31.60 -12.09 -1.78
N GLY A 150 31.20 -10.89 -1.37
CA GLY A 150 29.87 -10.61 -0.89
C GLY A 150 29.58 -9.12 -0.81
N VAL A 151 28.32 -8.78 -0.58
CA VAL A 151 27.80 -7.41 -0.53
C VAL A 151 27.03 -7.21 0.76
N GLN A 152 27.39 -6.18 1.52
CA GLN A 152 26.68 -5.73 2.70
C GLN A 152 25.91 -4.46 2.37
N PHE A 153 24.59 -4.47 2.62
CA PHE A 153 23.73 -3.32 2.40
C PHE A 153 23.70 -2.42 3.64
N LEU A 154 23.74 -1.11 3.40
CA LEU A 154 23.55 -0.04 4.38
C LEU A 154 22.47 0.92 3.86
N LEU A 155 21.72 1.50 4.77
CA LEU A 155 20.74 2.54 4.51
C LEU A 155 21.07 3.75 5.37
N GLU A 156 21.42 4.87 4.76
CA GLU A 156 21.86 6.08 5.46
C GLU A 156 22.97 5.80 6.50
N GLY A 157 23.95 4.98 6.10
CA GLY A 157 25.09 4.57 6.92
C GLY A 157 24.78 3.52 8.01
N SER A 158 23.52 3.08 8.13
CA SER A 158 23.11 2.09 9.14
C SER A 158 22.91 0.70 8.51
N PRO A 159 23.22 -0.41 9.23
CA PRO A 159 22.92 -1.75 8.77
C PRO A 159 21.43 -1.92 8.44
N LEU A 160 21.16 -2.52 7.30
CA LEU A 160 19.80 -2.78 6.81
C LEU A 160 19.52 -4.28 6.92
N ARG A 161 18.32 -4.67 7.38
CA ARG A 161 17.94 -6.09 7.48
C ARG A 161 17.00 -6.54 6.36
N THR A 162 16.16 -5.66 5.85
CA THR A 162 15.26 -5.92 4.71
C THR A 162 14.88 -4.62 4.01
N ILE A 163 14.45 -4.74 2.75
CA ILE A 163 13.89 -3.63 1.94
C ILE A 163 12.41 -3.85 1.59
N GLY A 164 11.80 -4.94 2.09
CA GLY A 164 10.47 -5.37 1.67
C GLY A 164 9.89 -6.48 2.54
N ALA A 165 9.67 -7.65 1.94
CA ALA A 165 8.98 -8.77 2.56
C ALA A 165 9.82 -9.49 3.64
N GLY A 166 11.11 -9.18 3.77
CA GLY A 166 12.01 -9.82 4.72
C GLY A 166 12.48 -11.20 4.28
N VAL A 167 12.33 -11.53 3.00
CA VAL A 167 12.73 -12.85 2.48
C VAL A 167 14.24 -13.02 2.38
N VAL A 168 14.94 -11.92 2.11
CA VAL A 168 16.40 -11.89 2.05
C VAL A 168 16.90 -11.15 3.28
N ASP A 169 17.60 -11.86 4.15
CA ASP A 169 18.22 -11.26 5.34
C ASP A 169 19.46 -10.46 4.91
N LEU A 170 19.35 -9.14 5.00
CA LEU A 170 20.41 -8.19 4.65
C LEU A 170 21.35 -7.89 5.83
N ALA A 171 21.08 -8.43 7.02
CA ALA A 171 21.92 -8.21 8.20
C ALA A 171 23.31 -8.85 8.10
N GLN A 172 23.53 -9.69 7.08
CA GLN A 172 24.81 -10.34 6.78
C GLN A 172 25.19 -10.15 5.31
N PRO A 173 26.50 -10.14 4.98
CA PRO A 173 26.93 -9.98 3.60
C PRO A 173 26.40 -11.09 2.69
N LEU A 174 25.75 -10.70 1.60
CA LEU A 174 25.17 -11.61 0.62
C LEU A 174 26.17 -11.99 -0.46
N LYS A 175 26.21 -13.27 -0.82
CA LYS A 175 27.08 -13.76 -1.89
C LYS A 175 26.33 -13.78 -3.24
N PRO A 176 27.03 -13.49 -4.35
CA PRO A 176 26.51 -13.73 -5.69
C PRO A 176 26.01 -15.16 -5.86
N ARG A 177 24.89 -15.32 -6.57
CA ARG A 177 24.29 -16.64 -6.82
C ARG A 177 23.53 -16.68 -8.12
N ARG A 178 23.36 -17.90 -8.65
CA ARG A 178 22.51 -18.15 -9.82
C ARG A 178 21.04 -17.92 -9.46
N ILE A 179 20.34 -17.18 -10.31
CA ILE A 179 18.90 -16.93 -10.18
C ILE A 179 18.12 -17.98 -10.96
N ALA A 180 17.04 -18.50 -10.34
CA ALA A 180 16.10 -19.43 -10.93
C ALA A 180 14.73 -19.29 -10.23
N PRO A 181 13.61 -19.65 -10.87
CA PRO A 181 12.28 -19.58 -10.24
C PRO A 181 12.17 -20.29 -8.88
N SER A 182 12.89 -21.40 -8.70
CA SER A 182 12.91 -22.15 -7.44
C SER A 182 13.46 -21.35 -6.25
N LEU A 183 14.35 -20.37 -6.48
CA LEU A 183 14.86 -19.49 -5.43
C LEU A 183 13.72 -18.66 -4.83
N TYR A 184 12.82 -18.14 -5.66
CA TYR A 184 11.68 -17.33 -5.23
C TYR A 184 10.73 -18.18 -4.39
N THR A 185 10.42 -19.39 -4.84
CA THR A 185 9.59 -20.34 -4.10
C THR A 185 10.21 -20.69 -2.74
N GLN A 186 11.52 -20.94 -2.67
CA GLN A 186 12.23 -21.23 -1.41
C GLN A 186 12.21 -20.05 -0.45
N LEU A 187 12.41 -18.83 -0.97
CA LEU A 187 12.42 -17.61 -0.18
C LEU A 187 11.01 -17.25 0.31
N ALA A 188 9.99 -17.38 -0.54
CA ALA A 188 8.59 -17.24 -0.16
C ALA A 188 8.19 -18.23 0.94
N ALA A 189 8.66 -19.48 0.87
CA ALA A 189 8.38 -20.49 1.88
C ALA A 189 8.92 -20.13 3.28
N ARG A 190 9.91 -19.23 3.40
CA ARG A 190 10.42 -18.76 4.70
C ARG A 190 9.49 -17.79 5.40
N LEU A 191 8.56 -17.19 4.66
CA LEU A 191 7.54 -16.29 5.20
C LEU A 191 6.32 -17.03 5.75
N VAL A 192 6.25 -18.33 5.48
CA VAL A 192 5.20 -19.21 6.01
C VAL A 192 5.60 -19.56 7.43
N ASP A 193 4.78 -19.17 8.41
CA ASP A 193 4.90 -19.70 9.76
C ASP A 193 4.08 -21.01 9.85
N PRO A 194 4.71 -22.19 9.78
CA PRO A 194 3.99 -23.46 9.89
C PRO A 194 3.36 -23.68 11.27
N ALA A 195 3.74 -22.90 12.29
CA ALA A 195 3.15 -22.96 13.63
C ALA A 195 1.92 -22.07 13.81
N ALA A 196 1.64 -21.14 12.88
CA ALA A 196 0.45 -20.29 12.92
C ALA A 196 -0.80 -21.12 12.62
N ARG A 197 -1.42 -21.68 13.67
CA ARG A 197 -2.68 -22.42 13.54
C ARG A 197 -3.79 -21.43 13.20
N ALA A 198 -4.39 -21.60 12.02
CA ALA A 198 -5.58 -20.84 11.66
C ALA A 198 -6.72 -21.16 12.64
N LEU A 199 -7.44 -20.13 13.04
CA LEU A 199 -8.63 -20.26 13.89
C LEU A 199 -9.79 -20.82 13.05
N PRO A 200 -10.68 -21.64 13.62
CA PRO A 200 -11.92 -22.00 12.95
C PRO A 200 -12.87 -20.80 12.90
N TRP A 201 -13.78 -20.74 11.92
CA TRP A 201 -14.78 -19.66 11.78
C TRP A 201 -15.54 -19.34 13.07
N ASN A 202 -15.97 -20.35 13.82
CA ASN A 202 -16.69 -20.18 15.09
C ASN A 202 -15.83 -19.66 16.27
N ALA A 203 -14.51 -19.57 16.09
CA ALA A 203 -13.66 -18.83 17.02
C ALA A 203 -13.90 -17.32 16.90
N TRP A 204 -14.29 -16.84 15.70
CA TRP A 204 -14.57 -15.44 15.42
C TRP A 204 -16.07 -15.14 15.47
N VAL A 205 -16.91 -15.88 14.73
CA VAL A 205 -18.37 -15.65 14.71
C VAL A 205 -19.04 -16.50 15.79
N LYS A 206 -19.73 -15.86 16.74
CA LYS A 206 -20.29 -16.52 17.94
C LYS A 206 -21.76 -16.89 17.81
N SER A 207 -22.52 -16.09 17.08
CA SER A 207 -23.90 -16.36 16.73
C SER A 207 -24.20 -15.82 15.34
N GLU A 208 -25.20 -16.41 14.69
CA GLU A 208 -25.60 -16.06 13.34
C GLU A 208 -27.12 -15.95 13.25
N GLU A 209 -27.60 -14.85 12.69
CA GLU A 209 -28.97 -14.66 12.24
C GLU A 209 -29.03 -14.80 10.71
N ARG A 210 -30.23 -14.95 10.14
CA ARG A 210 -30.39 -15.15 8.69
C ARG A 210 -31.46 -14.26 8.12
N LEU A 211 -31.14 -13.67 6.97
CA LEU A 211 -32.06 -12.92 6.14
C LEU A 211 -32.39 -13.74 4.87
N ALA A 212 -33.68 -13.93 4.62
CA ALA A 212 -34.21 -14.66 3.46
C ALA A 212 -34.33 -13.75 2.24
N LEU A 213 -33.58 -14.03 1.18
CA LEU A 213 -33.68 -13.34 -0.10
C LEU A 213 -34.33 -14.25 -1.15
N ARG A 214 -35.54 -13.88 -1.57
CA ARG A 214 -36.30 -14.64 -2.58
C ARG A 214 -35.93 -14.29 -4.02
N GLU A 215 -35.35 -13.12 -4.23
CA GLU A 215 -34.95 -12.62 -5.57
C GLU A 215 -33.56 -13.14 -6.00
N GLY A 216 -32.85 -13.86 -5.11
CA GLY A 216 -31.49 -14.33 -5.33
C GLY A 216 -30.46 -13.65 -4.45
N PHE A 217 -29.17 -13.87 -4.72
CA PHE A 217 -28.11 -13.16 -4.03
C PHE A 217 -28.02 -11.71 -4.51
N PRO A 218 -27.64 -10.77 -3.62
CA PRO A 218 -27.40 -9.40 -4.03
C PRO A 218 -26.14 -9.31 -4.89
N ASP A 219 -26.15 -8.35 -5.82
CA ASP A 219 -24.98 -7.96 -6.62
C ASP A 219 -24.02 -7.09 -5.80
N ALA A 220 -24.55 -6.26 -4.89
CA ALA A 220 -23.80 -5.41 -3.97
C ALA A 220 -24.56 -5.20 -2.66
N LEU A 221 -23.80 -4.85 -1.62
CA LEU A 221 -24.27 -4.50 -0.28
C LEU A 221 -23.63 -3.17 0.13
N ALA A 222 -24.44 -2.26 0.68
CA ALA A 222 -23.97 -1.12 1.47
C ALA A 222 -24.64 -1.16 2.85
N LEU A 223 -23.94 -0.64 3.86
CA LEU A 223 -24.35 -0.65 5.26
C LEU A 223 -24.23 0.76 5.83
N GLY A 224 -25.25 1.18 6.57
CA GLY A 224 -25.25 2.49 7.18
C GLY A 224 -26.60 2.88 7.77
N ASP A 225 -26.56 3.61 8.88
CA ASP A 225 -27.71 4.28 9.48
C ASP A 225 -28.34 5.30 8.49
N THR A 226 -29.42 4.90 7.83
CA THR A 226 -30.14 5.69 6.81
C THR A 226 -31.44 6.32 7.29
N ASP A 227 -31.97 5.91 8.44
CA ASP A 227 -33.13 6.53 9.07
C ASP A 227 -32.82 7.37 10.32
N GLY A 228 -31.64 7.19 10.92
CA GLY A 228 -31.12 7.93 12.06
C GLY A 228 -31.38 7.28 13.41
N ASP A 229 -31.75 6.00 13.47
CA ASP A 229 -32.06 5.29 14.72
C ASP A 229 -30.81 4.73 15.45
N GLY A 230 -29.67 4.72 14.75
CA GLY A 230 -28.37 4.28 15.26
C GLY A 230 -28.00 2.83 14.92
N ALA A 231 -28.91 2.05 14.33
CA ALA A 231 -28.58 0.80 13.67
C ALA A 231 -28.23 1.06 12.19
N ASP A 232 -27.45 0.16 11.58
CA ASP A 232 -27.12 0.21 10.16
C ASP A 232 -28.11 -0.63 9.33
N GLU A 233 -28.80 0.02 8.39
CA GLU A 233 -29.64 -0.68 7.41
C GLU A 233 -28.80 -1.39 6.33
N LEU A 234 -29.37 -2.47 5.79
CA LEU A 234 -28.81 -3.22 4.67
C LEU A 234 -29.39 -2.71 3.34
N VAL A 235 -28.57 -2.03 2.56
CA VAL A 235 -28.93 -1.63 1.19
C VAL A 235 -28.41 -2.67 0.20
N LEU A 236 -29.34 -3.36 -0.45
CA LEU A 236 -29.06 -4.47 -1.37
C LEU A 236 -29.43 -4.10 -2.80
N THR A 237 -28.54 -4.41 -3.76
CA THR A 237 -28.88 -4.34 -5.19
C THR A 237 -29.09 -5.75 -5.75
N ALA A 238 -30.13 -5.93 -6.57
CA ALA A 238 -30.38 -7.18 -7.28
C ALA A 238 -30.91 -6.90 -8.69
N GLY A 239 -30.08 -7.14 -9.70
CA GLY A 239 -30.33 -6.75 -11.08
C GLY A 239 -30.54 -5.24 -11.19
N LYS A 240 -31.79 -4.82 -11.41
CA LYS A 240 -32.18 -3.41 -11.56
C LYS A 240 -32.89 -2.83 -10.33
N ARG A 241 -32.92 -3.57 -9.23
CA ARG A 241 -33.63 -3.19 -8.00
C ARG A 241 -32.64 -2.77 -6.93
N VAL A 242 -33.02 -1.77 -6.14
CA VAL A 242 -32.38 -1.42 -4.86
C VAL A 242 -33.44 -1.59 -3.78
N GLY A 243 -33.10 -2.29 -2.70
CA GLY A 243 -33.94 -2.43 -1.52
C GLY A 243 -33.19 -2.03 -0.26
N ILE A 244 -33.89 -1.44 0.70
CA ILE A 244 -33.39 -1.16 2.04
C ILE A 244 -34.07 -2.14 2.99
N TRP A 245 -33.26 -2.87 3.74
CA TRP A 245 -33.69 -3.82 4.75
C TRP A 245 -33.29 -3.32 6.12
N ASP A 246 -34.27 -3.30 7.01
CA ASP A 246 -34.13 -2.81 8.36
C ASP A 246 -34.41 -3.95 9.36
N ARG A 247 -33.88 -3.82 10.57
CA ARG A 247 -34.05 -4.79 11.65
C ARG A 247 -35.40 -4.58 12.32
N GLU A 248 -36.19 -5.65 12.35
CA GLU A 248 -37.47 -5.69 13.05
C GLU A 248 -37.49 -6.76 14.14
N ALA A 249 -38.53 -6.73 14.98
CA ALA A 249 -38.76 -7.75 16.00
C ALA A 249 -38.86 -9.15 15.36
N GLY A 250 -37.80 -9.95 15.50
CA GLY A 250 -37.72 -11.32 15.00
C GLY A 250 -37.01 -11.51 13.66
N GLY A 251 -36.39 -10.47 13.10
CA GLY A 251 -35.54 -10.60 11.91
C GLY A 251 -35.34 -9.29 11.15
N PHE A 252 -35.50 -9.36 9.82
CA PHE A 252 -35.28 -8.26 8.91
C PHE A 252 -36.46 -8.11 7.96
N ALA A 253 -36.84 -6.87 7.65
CA ALA A 253 -37.89 -6.55 6.70
C ALA A 253 -37.40 -5.56 5.64
N SER A 254 -37.91 -5.71 4.41
CA SER A 254 -37.69 -4.72 3.36
C SER A 254 -38.58 -3.52 3.62
N VAL A 255 -38.01 -2.41 4.07
CA VAL A 255 -38.75 -1.17 4.39
C VAL A 255 -38.90 -0.25 3.19
N TRP A 256 -38.06 -0.43 2.17
CA TRP A 256 -38.16 0.32 0.93
C TRP A 256 -37.60 -0.47 -0.26
N GLU A 257 -38.16 -0.26 -1.44
CA GLU A 257 -37.63 -0.83 -2.68
C GLU A 257 -37.94 0.09 -3.87
N ARG A 258 -36.99 0.15 -4.81
CA ARG A 258 -37.20 0.80 -6.11
C ARG A 258 -36.49 0.07 -7.24
N LYS A 259 -37.15 0.03 -8.40
CA LYS A 259 -36.59 -0.45 -9.66
C LYS A 259 -36.09 0.71 -10.53
N PHE A 260 -34.94 0.52 -11.15
CA PHE A 260 -34.27 1.46 -12.06
C PHE A 260 -34.22 0.91 -13.50
N SER A 261 -33.80 1.74 -14.45
CA SER A 261 -33.76 1.40 -15.88
C SER A 261 -32.57 0.49 -16.23
N SER A 262 -31.48 0.60 -15.48
CA SER A 262 -30.27 -0.24 -15.57
C SER A 262 -29.91 -0.86 -14.22
N ALA A 263 -28.87 -1.69 -14.19
CA ALA A 263 -28.29 -2.12 -12.92
C ALA A 263 -27.65 -0.91 -12.23
N PRO A 264 -28.06 -0.56 -11.00
CA PRO A 264 -27.58 0.64 -10.33
C PRO A 264 -26.29 0.40 -9.55
N ARG A 265 -25.51 1.46 -9.36
CA ARG A 265 -24.47 1.57 -8.32
C ARG A 265 -25.05 2.34 -7.15
N VAL A 266 -24.69 1.95 -5.93
CA VAL A 266 -25.18 2.60 -4.70
C VAL A 266 -24.03 2.96 -3.79
N VAL A 267 -24.14 4.10 -3.12
CA VAL A 267 -23.27 4.52 -2.01
C VAL A 267 -24.12 5.21 -0.94
N LEU A 268 -23.67 5.14 0.31
CA LEU A 268 -24.31 5.81 1.45
C LEU A 268 -23.40 6.92 1.97
N ALA A 269 -23.96 8.09 2.25
CA ALA A 269 -23.19 9.22 2.77
C ALA A 269 -24.05 10.20 3.56
N ALA A 270 -23.48 10.85 4.57
CA ALA A 270 -24.09 12.00 5.23
C ALA A 270 -24.02 13.24 4.32
N THR A 271 -24.84 13.29 3.27
CA THR A 271 -24.84 14.42 2.31
C THR A 271 -25.57 15.65 2.83
N ARG A 272 -26.31 15.48 3.93
CA ARG A 272 -27.01 16.52 4.69
C ARG A 272 -26.42 16.57 6.10
N ALA A 273 -26.71 17.63 6.85
CA ALA A 273 -26.23 17.74 8.22
C ALA A 273 -26.79 16.62 9.12
N GLY A 274 -25.93 16.04 9.97
CA GLY A 274 -26.28 14.99 10.92
C GLY A 274 -25.46 13.70 10.71
N SER A 275 -25.75 12.67 11.50
CA SER A 275 -25.13 11.34 11.39
C SER A 275 -25.81 10.44 10.35
N ARG A 276 -27.08 10.72 10.05
CA ARG A 276 -27.88 9.93 9.11
C ARG A 276 -27.33 9.99 7.69
N LYS A 277 -27.22 8.83 7.06
CA LYS A 277 -26.76 8.68 5.68
C LYS A 277 -27.92 8.71 4.69
N ASP A 278 -27.69 9.38 3.57
CA ASP A 278 -28.57 9.36 2.41
C ASP A 278 -28.09 8.29 1.43
N LEU A 279 -29.05 7.67 0.73
CA LEU A 279 -28.81 6.70 -0.32
C LEU A 279 -28.64 7.42 -1.67
N VAL A 280 -27.46 7.33 -2.23
CA VAL A 280 -27.16 7.82 -3.59
C VAL A 280 -27.16 6.65 -4.56
N VAL A 281 -27.99 6.72 -5.58
CA VAL A 281 -28.16 5.68 -6.60
C VAL A 281 -27.81 6.21 -7.97
N ALA A 282 -26.83 5.62 -8.63
CA ALA A 282 -26.47 5.94 -10.01
C ALA A 282 -26.94 4.84 -10.97
N ALA A 283 -27.73 5.22 -11.96
CA ALA A 283 -28.22 4.35 -13.03
C ALA A 283 -28.13 5.08 -14.38
N GLU A 284 -28.36 4.38 -15.50
CA GLU A 284 -28.28 4.97 -16.85
C GLU A 284 -29.21 6.19 -17.03
N GLU A 285 -30.35 6.22 -16.35
CA GLU A 285 -31.31 7.33 -16.43
C GLU A 285 -30.95 8.54 -15.54
N GLY A 286 -29.98 8.42 -14.63
CA GLY A 286 -29.64 9.51 -13.71
C GLY A 286 -29.03 9.09 -12.39
N ILE A 287 -28.67 10.11 -11.60
CA ILE A 287 -28.28 9.97 -10.20
C ILE A 287 -29.47 10.42 -9.34
N PHE A 288 -29.90 9.57 -8.42
CA PHE A 288 -31.00 9.80 -7.50
C PHE A 288 -30.46 9.84 -6.08
N ILE A 289 -31.04 10.69 -5.25
CA ILE A 289 -30.73 10.75 -3.83
C ILE A 289 -32.02 10.49 -3.05
N PHE A 290 -31.98 9.51 -2.15
CA PHE A 290 -33.05 9.17 -1.24
C PHE A 290 -32.60 9.34 0.19
N GLY A 291 -33.53 9.67 1.07
CA GLY A 291 -33.26 9.66 2.50
C GLY A 291 -34.54 9.67 3.30
N TRP A 292 -34.41 9.40 4.58
CA TRP A 292 -35.52 9.41 5.52
C TRP A 292 -35.98 10.84 5.83
N ASP A 293 -37.30 11.05 5.85
CA ASP A 293 -37.94 12.32 6.21
C ASP A 293 -38.57 12.34 7.62
N GLY A 294 -38.57 11.19 8.31
CA GLY A 294 -39.21 11.00 9.60
C GLY A 294 -40.32 9.94 9.57
N ASP A 295 -41.00 9.78 8.42
CA ASP A 295 -42.09 8.82 8.24
C ASP A 295 -41.73 7.75 7.20
N GLY A 296 -40.86 8.07 6.24
CA GLY A 296 -40.48 7.16 5.15
C GLY A 296 -39.29 7.63 4.34
N TYR A 297 -38.86 6.76 3.42
CA TYR A 297 -37.83 7.10 2.43
C TYR A 297 -38.44 7.87 1.27
N VAL A 298 -37.93 9.10 1.06
CA VAL A 298 -38.35 10.00 -0.02
C VAL A 298 -37.19 10.32 -0.96
N GLN A 299 -37.50 10.68 -2.20
CA GLN A 299 -36.50 11.17 -3.14
C GLN A 299 -36.18 12.65 -2.84
N LEU A 300 -34.98 12.90 -2.34
CA LEU A 300 -34.47 14.23 -1.99
C LEU A 300 -33.98 15.00 -3.23
N GLY A 301 -33.46 14.28 -4.21
CA GLY A 301 -32.88 14.88 -5.40
C GLY A 301 -32.78 13.91 -6.57
N TRP A 302 -32.69 14.47 -7.76
CA TRP A 302 -32.38 13.74 -8.97
C TRP A 302 -31.63 14.63 -9.95
N GLN A 303 -30.68 14.04 -10.66
CA GLN A 303 -29.97 14.68 -11.75
C GLN A 303 -29.91 13.73 -12.94
N GLY A 304 -30.42 14.18 -14.08
CA GLY A 304 -30.23 13.50 -15.35
C GLY A 304 -28.76 13.60 -15.77
N VAL A 305 -28.17 12.48 -16.17
CA VAL A 305 -26.77 12.43 -16.59
C VAL A 305 -26.66 11.84 -17.98
N SER A 306 -25.70 12.32 -18.78
CA SER A 306 -25.43 11.79 -20.12
C SER A 306 -24.11 11.04 -20.14
N GLY A 307 -24.11 9.79 -20.60
CA GLY A 307 -22.91 8.98 -20.74
C GLY A 307 -22.81 7.88 -19.67
N ASN A 308 -21.75 7.07 -19.78
CA ASN A 308 -21.56 5.90 -18.93
C ASN A 308 -20.97 6.28 -17.57
N ILE A 309 -21.60 5.85 -16.48
CA ILE A 309 -21.13 6.04 -15.11
C ILE A 309 -20.12 4.94 -14.81
N GLN A 310 -18.85 5.31 -14.82
CA GLN A 310 -17.75 4.41 -14.51
C GLN A 310 -17.67 4.12 -13.02
N ASP A 311 -17.77 5.16 -12.18
CA ASP A 311 -17.64 5.06 -10.74
C ASP A 311 -18.49 6.10 -10.00
N LEU A 312 -18.82 5.81 -8.75
CA LEU A 312 -19.60 6.68 -7.86
C LEU A 312 -18.96 6.62 -6.47
N ALA A 313 -18.61 7.79 -5.94
CA ALA A 313 -18.00 7.93 -4.62
C ALA A 313 -18.58 9.14 -3.88
N VAL A 314 -18.37 9.16 -2.57
CA VAL A 314 -18.85 10.21 -1.66
C VAL A 314 -17.80 10.48 -0.59
N GLY A 315 -17.69 11.73 -0.15
CA GLY A 315 -16.77 12.15 0.91
C GLY A 315 -16.91 13.65 1.20
N ASP A 316 -16.54 14.09 2.40
CA ASP A 316 -16.53 15.50 2.81
C ASP A 316 -15.26 16.18 2.31
N THR A 317 -15.25 16.54 1.03
CA THR A 317 -14.02 16.95 0.33
C THR A 317 -13.67 18.42 0.55
N ASP A 318 -14.63 19.22 1.01
CA ASP A 318 -14.42 20.64 1.32
C ASP A 318 -14.35 20.94 2.83
N GLY A 319 -14.68 19.96 3.69
CA GLY A 319 -14.60 20.04 5.16
C GLY A 319 -15.78 20.74 5.80
N ASN A 320 -16.93 20.78 5.13
CA ASN A 320 -18.13 21.44 5.63
C ASN A 320 -18.97 20.54 6.55
N GLY A 321 -18.56 19.28 6.75
CA GLY A 321 -19.27 18.27 7.54
C GLY A 321 -20.37 17.54 6.76
N ARG A 322 -20.43 17.67 5.44
CA ARG A 322 -21.36 16.99 4.55
C ARG A 322 -20.59 16.38 3.40
N ALA A 323 -20.96 15.17 3.02
CA ALA A 323 -20.33 14.53 1.89
C ALA A 323 -20.81 15.11 0.56
N GLU A 324 -19.88 15.43 -0.32
CA GLU A 324 -20.14 15.63 -1.74
C GLU A 324 -20.39 14.30 -2.44
N ILE A 325 -21.14 14.36 -3.55
CA ILE A 325 -21.36 13.22 -4.45
C ILE A 325 -20.44 13.40 -5.66
N LEU A 326 -19.56 12.43 -5.89
CA LEU A 326 -18.59 12.42 -6.98
C LEU A 326 -18.96 11.30 -7.96
N ALA A 327 -19.37 11.66 -9.18
CA ALA A 327 -19.59 10.67 -10.24
C ALA A 327 -18.55 10.81 -11.35
N LEU A 328 -17.95 9.68 -11.68
CA LEU A 328 -16.97 9.55 -12.74
C LEU A 328 -17.64 8.98 -13.99
N PHE A 329 -17.55 9.72 -15.09
CA PHE A 329 -18.10 9.33 -16.38
C PHE A 329 -17.00 8.97 -17.36
N GLY A 330 -17.25 7.97 -18.20
CA GLY A 330 -16.36 7.64 -19.30
C GLY A 330 -16.49 6.18 -19.72
N ARG A 331 -15.68 5.78 -20.69
CA ARG A 331 -15.56 4.38 -21.10
C ARG A 331 -14.11 3.96 -21.03
N VAL A 332 -13.87 2.79 -20.44
CA VAL A 332 -12.57 2.13 -20.51
C VAL A 332 -12.31 1.79 -21.98
N ASP A 333 -11.23 2.33 -22.55
CA ASP A 333 -10.84 2.05 -23.93
C ASP A 333 -10.16 0.68 -24.06
N GLY A 334 -9.81 0.28 -25.29
CA GLY A 334 -9.25 -1.05 -25.56
C GLY A 334 -7.86 -1.29 -24.96
N ALA A 335 -7.12 -0.23 -24.63
CA ALA A 335 -5.85 -0.32 -23.89
C ALA A 335 -6.10 -0.31 -22.36
N GLY A 336 -7.18 0.33 -21.93
CA GLY A 336 -7.69 0.39 -20.57
C GLY A 336 -6.87 1.27 -19.63
N GLU A 337 -5.91 2.04 -20.14
CA GLU A 337 -4.98 2.85 -19.33
C GLU A 337 -5.70 3.98 -18.58
N GLU A 338 -6.65 4.63 -19.25
CA GLU A 338 -7.42 5.79 -18.79
C GLU A 338 -8.85 5.76 -19.35
N LEU A 339 -9.74 6.62 -18.85
CA LEU A 339 -11.08 6.78 -19.43
C LEU A 339 -11.04 7.64 -20.69
N ALA A 340 -11.48 7.07 -21.81
CA ALA A 340 -11.74 7.84 -23.02
C ALA A 340 -12.92 8.80 -22.80
N GLY A 341 -12.67 10.10 -22.97
CA GLY A 341 -13.67 11.14 -22.69
C GLY A 341 -14.06 11.23 -21.22
N GLY A 342 -13.13 10.87 -20.32
CA GLY A 342 -13.33 10.87 -18.88
C GLY A 342 -13.70 12.26 -18.35
N ARG A 343 -14.69 12.32 -17.44
CA ARG A 343 -15.00 13.54 -16.67
C ARG A 343 -15.53 13.20 -15.29
N ILE A 344 -15.25 14.07 -14.34
CA ILE A 344 -15.83 14.01 -12.99
C ILE A 344 -16.87 15.11 -12.84
N VAL A 345 -17.97 14.78 -12.19
CA VAL A 345 -19.00 15.75 -11.81
C VAL A 345 -19.22 15.65 -10.31
N ILE A 346 -19.21 16.79 -9.64
CA ILE A 346 -19.32 16.89 -8.18
C ILE A 346 -20.59 17.66 -7.83
N TRP A 347 -21.44 17.05 -7.01
CA TRP A 347 -22.67 17.65 -6.49
C TRP A 347 -22.59 17.86 -4.98
N GLU A 348 -23.17 18.97 -4.55
CA GLU A 348 -23.17 19.44 -3.17
C GLU A 348 -24.60 19.81 -2.75
N TRP A 349 -24.95 19.54 -1.50
CA TRP A 349 -26.23 19.96 -0.92
C TRP A 349 -26.17 21.39 -0.40
N ASN A 350 -26.93 22.30 -1.01
CA ASN A 350 -26.93 23.72 -0.64
C ASN A 350 -27.88 24.09 0.51
N GLY A 351 -28.59 23.12 1.10
CA GLY A 351 -29.65 23.34 2.09
C GLY A 351 -31.07 23.15 1.54
N GLU A 352 -31.26 23.18 0.22
CA GLU A 352 -32.56 23.02 -0.44
C GLU A 352 -32.53 21.96 -1.55
N THR A 353 -31.43 21.85 -2.29
CA THR A 353 -31.26 20.90 -3.39
C THR A 353 -29.79 20.55 -3.61
N TYR A 354 -29.55 19.54 -4.46
CA TYR A 354 -28.22 19.13 -4.89
C TYR A 354 -27.82 19.93 -6.14
N LEU A 355 -26.81 20.77 -6.01
CA LEU A 355 -26.28 21.59 -7.10
C LEU A 355 -25.03 20.97 -7.69
N ARG A 356 -24.92 20.99 -9.02
CA ARG A 356 -23.67 20.64 -9.71
C ARG A 356 -22.65 21.74 -9.44
N ARG A 357 -21.67 21.43 -8.60
CA ARG A 357 -20.65 22.39 -8.16
C ARG A 357 -19.50 22.46 -9.15
N ARG A 358 -19.08 21.32 -9.69
CA ARG A 358 -17.95 21.21 -10.63
C ARG A 358 -18.21 20.14 -11.69
N GLU A 359 -17.62 20.35 -12.85
CA GLU A 359 -17.53 19.38 -13.93
C GLU A 359 -16.20 19.62 -14.65
N GLU A 360 -15.30 18.65 -14.60
CA GLU A 360 -13.94 18.78 -15.11
C GLU A 360 -13.58 17.56 -15.97
N ALA A 361 -12.75 17.77 -16.99
CA ALA A 361 -12.12 16.66 -17.70
C ALA A 361 -11.26 15.84 -16.72
N PHE A 362 -11.50 14.54 -16.66
CA PHE A 362 -10.95 13.70 -15.60
C PHE A 362 -10.85 12.23 -16.05
N SER A 363 -9.63 11.77 -16.34
CA SER A 363 -9.40 10.51 -17.05
C SER A 363 -8.92 9.35 -16.15
N PHE A 364 -9.40 9.28 -14.91
CA PHE A 364 -9.09 8.19 -13.98
C PHE A 364 -10.13 7.07 -14.06
N LEU A 365 -9.87 5.92 -13.46
CA LEU A 365 -10.73 4.72 -13.52
C LEU A 365 -11.61 4.52 -12.29
N ARG A 366 -11.16 5.01 -11.13
CA ARG A 366 -11.82 4.84 -9.83
C ARG A 366 -11.49 6.01 -8.89
N LEU A 367 -12.43 6.33 -8.01
CA LEU A 367 -12.30 7.33 -6.95
C LEU A 367 -12.35 6.67 -5.57
N LEU A 368 -11.62 7.24 -4.61
CA LEU A 368 -11.70 6.89 -3.19
C LEU A 368 -11.47 8.15 -2.35
N PRO A 369 -12.53 8.84 -1.91
CA PRO A 369 -12.41 9.93 -0.96
C PRO A 369 -11.94 9.42 0.41
N ALA A 370 -10.94 10.06 1.01
CA ALA A 370 -10.53 9.84 2.40
C ALA A 370 -9.60 10.95 2.92
N ASP A 371 -9.70 11.31 4.20
CA ASP A 371 -8.76 12.20 4.90
C ASP A 371 -7.39 11.53 5.13
N VAL A 372 -6.57 11.49 4.08
CA VAL A 372 -5.23 10.86 4.13
C VAL A 372 -4.18 11.81 4.70
N ASN A 373 -4.39 13.12 4.60
CA ASN A 373 -3.43 14.12 5.06
C ASN A 373 -3.67 14.57 6.51
N GLY A 374 -4.84 14.28 7.09
CA GLY A 374 -5.18 14.59 8.47
C GLY A 374 -5.74 15.97 8.74
N ASP A 375 -6.20 16.68 7.72
CA ASP A 375 -6.70 18.05 7.84
C ASP A 375 -8.20 18.14 8.09
N GLY A 376 -8.87 16.99 8.20
CA GLY A 376 -10.31 16.89 8.42
C GLY A 376 -11.14 17.02 7.14
N ARG A 377 -10.52 17.05 5.95
CA ARG A 377 -11.18 16.97 4.65
C ARG A 377 -10.79 15.68 3.95
N ASP A 378 -11.73 15.11 3.23
CA ASP A 378 -11.43 13.98 2.35
C ASP A 378 -10.68 14.45 1.10
N GLU A 379 -9.48 13.92 0.89
CA GLU A 379 -8.83 13.99 -0.42
C GLU A 379 -9.50 13.05 -1.42
N ILE A 380 -9.51 13.44 -2.70
CA ILE A 380 -9.93 12.56 -3.79
C ILE A 380 -8.71 11.76 -4.26
N LEU A 381 -8.64 10.49 -3.88
CA LEU A 381 -7.66 9.56 -4.44
C LEU A 381 -8.20 9.02 -5.77
N ALA A 382 -7.55 9.39 -6.87
CA ALA A 382 -7.94 9.03 -8.22
C ALA A 382 -6.98 7.98 -8.79
N PHE A 383 -7.51 6.79 -9.07
CA PHE A 383 -6.71 5.64 -9.51
C PHE A 383 -6.76 5.49 -11.03
N ALA A 384 -5.59 5.34 -11.64
CA ALA A 384 -5.40 4.93 -13.01
C ALA A 384 -4.61 3.61 -13.04
N ARG A 385 -4.39 3.02 -14.22
CA ARG A 385 -3.57 1.79 -14.31
C ARG A 385 -2.15 1.95 -13.75
N ARG A 386 -1.62 3.17 -13.87
CA ARG A 386 -0.24 3.52 -13.53
C ARG A 386 -0.05 3.98 -12.09
N GLY A 387 -1.10 3.99 -11.27
CA GLY A 387 -1.02 4.36 -9.86
C GLY A 387 -2.13 5.31 -9.44
N VAL A 388 -1.88 6.03 -8.35
CA VAL A 388 -2.83 6.95 -7.73
C VAL A 388 -2.34 8.40 -7.82
N THR A 389 -3.27 9.33 -8.07
CA THR A 389 -3.06 10.78 -7.95
C THR A 389 -4.02 11.32 -6.91
N VAL A 390 -3.55 12.20 -6.04
CA VAL A 390 -4.32 12.73 -4.90
C VAL A 390 -4.66 14.18 -5.16
N PHE A 391 -5.95 14.51 -5.09
CA PHE A 391 -6.45 15.87 -5.26
C PHE A 391 -7.08 16.37 -3.96
N GLY A 392 -6.73 17.58 -3.55
CA GLY A 392 -7.27 18.22 -2.34
C GLY A 392 -7.92 19.56 -2.66
N TRP A 393 -8.92 19.93 -1.87
CA TRP A 393 -9.62 21.19 -2.00
C TRP A 393 -8.79 22.37 -1.48
N GLN A 394 -8.70 23.46 -2.26
CA GLN A 394 -7.98 24.68 -1.90
C GLN A 394 -8.90 25.91 -1.82
N GLY A 395 -10.18 25.71 -1.48
CA GLY A 395 -11.17 26.79 -1.32
C GLY A 395 -11.84 27.26 -2.61
N ALA A 396 -11.21 27.08 -3.76
CA ALA A 396 -11.79 27.44 -5.07
C ALA A 396 -11.75 26.30 -6.10
N ALA A 397 -10.73 25.45 -6.04
CA ALA A 397 -10.53 24.34 -6.95
C ALA A 397 -9.88 23.16 -6.22
N TYR A 398 -10.06 21.97 -6.80
CA TYR A 398 -9.26 20.81 -6.46
C TYR A 398 -7.91 20.92 -7.16
N VAL A 399 -6.83 20.74 -6.41
CA VAL A 399 -5.47 20.76 -6.94
C VAL A 399 -4.79 19.43 -6.66
N GLU A 400 -3.91 19.01 -7.56
CA GLU A 400 -3.05 17.86 -7.30
C GLU A 400 -2.12 18.15 -6.13
N LEU A 401 -2.19 17.32 -5.10
CA LEU A 401 -1.30 17.36 -3.94
C LEU A 401 -0.07 16.48 -4.13
N GLY A 402 -0.20 15.42 -4.93
CA GLY A 402 0.87 14.49 -5.22
C GLY A 402 0.40 13.25 -5.98
N SER A 403 1.35 12.43 -6.41
CA SER A 403 1.07 11.20 -7.14
C SER A 403 2.07 10.12 -6.79
N ASN A 404 1.61 8.86 -6.88
CA ASN A 404 2.41 7.68 -6.61
C ASN A 404 2.31 6.71 -7.79
N PRO A 405 3.25 6.80 -8.75
CA PRO A 405 3.36 5.83 -9.82
C PRO A 405 3.54 4.41 -9.25
N ALA A 406 2.87 3.43 -9.86
CA ALA A 406 2.83 2.01 -9.50
C ALA A 406 2.16 1.64 -8.15
N ALA A 407 1.69 2.61 -7.35
CA ALA A 407 0.91 2.32 -6.15
C ALA A 407 -0.59 2.18 -6.50
N GLY A 408 -1.13 0.97 -6.40
CA GLY A 408 -2.54 0.68 -6.75
C GLY A 408 -2.74 0.64 -8.27
N GLY A 409 -2.61 -0.54 -8.86
CA GLY A 409 -2.86 -0.77 -10.29
C GLY A 409 -4.35 -0.98 -10.62
N ALA A 410 -4.64 -1.11 -11.93
CA ALA A 410 -5.99 -1.30 -12.49
C ALA A 410 -6.82 -2.45 -11.90
N LEU A 411 -6.13 -3.39 -11.27
CA LEU A 411 -6.67 -4.63 -10.72
C LEU A 411 -6.37 -4.73 -9.21
N ALA A 412 -6.12 -3.63 -8.51
CA ALA A 412 -5.92 -3.70 -7.07
C ALA A 412 -7.24 -3.50 -6.32
N THR A 413 -7.45 -4.28 -5.27
CA THR A 413 -8.42 -3.90 -4.24
C THR A 413 -7.78 -2.82 -3.38
N VAL A 414 -8.41 -1.65 -3.34
CA VAL A 414 -7.95 -0.50 -2.56
C VAL A 414 -8.99 -0.12 -1.52
N LEU A 415 -8.50 0.16 -0.31
CA LEU A 415 -9.28 0.64 0.83
C LEU A 415 -8.54 1.82 1.46
N ALA A 416 -9.29 2.73 2.06
CA ALA A 416 -8.73 3.81 2.85
C ALA A 416 -9.36 3.78 4.25
N GLY A 417 -8.53 4.00 5.26
CA GLY A 417 -8.94 4.08 6.66
C GLY A 417 -7.72 4.05 7.56
N ASP A 418 -7.86 4.57 8.78
CA ASP A 418 -6.76 4.59 9.75
C ASP A 418 -6.50 3.15 10.25
N VAL A 419 -5.50 2.45 9.68
CA VAL A 419 -5.22 1.04 10.03
C VAL A 419 -4.04 0.90 10.99
N ASN A 420 -3.30 1.99 11.18
CA ASN A 420 -2.15 2.07 12.09
C ASN A 420 -2.47 2.81 13.40
N SER A 421 -3.68 3.41 13.50
CA SER A 421 -4.16 4.23 14.62
C SER A 421 -3.37 5.52 14.86
N ASP A 422 -2.91 6.17 13.78
CA ASP A 422 -2.22 7.46 13.82
C ASP A 422 -3.17 8.67 13.68
N GLY A 423 -4.45 8.42 13.42
CA GLY A 423 -5.48 9.44 13.27
C GLY A 423 -5.65 9.95 11.83
N HIS A 424 -4.98 9.36 10.85
CA HIS A 424 -5.10 9.68 9.43
C HIS A 424 -5.46 8.44 8.63
N ALA A 425 -6.17 8.60 7.52
CA ALA A 425 -6.49 7.45 6.67
C ALA A 425 -5.22 6.93 5.98
N ASP A 426 -4.93 5.64 6.17
CA ASP A 426 -3.93 4.92 5.41
C ASP A 426 -4.54 4.35 4.13
N LEU A 427 -3.72 4.22 3.08
CA LEU A 427 -4.08 3.52 1.85
C LEU A 427 -3.63 2.05 1.92
N VAL A 428 -4.58 1.14 1.85
CA VAL A 428 -4.34 -0.30 1.76
C VAL A 428 -4.53 -0.76 0.32
N VAL A 429 -3.51 -1.42 -0.24
CA VAL A 429 -3.51 -1.92 -1.61
C VAL A 429 -3.24 -3.42 -1.60
N ARG A 430 -4.20 -4.20 -2.08
CA ARG A 430 -4.00 -5.61 -2.42
C ARG A 430 -3.78 -5.73 -3.92
N ASP A 431 -2.55 -6.03 -4.31
CA ASP A 431 -2.18 -6.24 -5.71
C ASP A 431 -2.72 -7.60 -6.22
N GLU A 432 -3.27 -7.63 -7.43
CA GLU A 432 -3.72 -8.87 -8.08
C GLU A 432 -2.58 -9.62 -8.77
N ALA A 433 -1.55 -8.93 -9.24
CA ALA A 433 -0.41 -9.53 -9.94
C ALA A 433 0.61 -10.12 -8.96
N ALA A 434 0.82 -9.46 -7.82
CA ALA A 434 1.62 -9.96 -6.71
C ALA A 434 0.71 -10.27 -5.51
N PRO A 435 0.77 -11.46 -4.88
CA PRO A 435 -0.08 -11.84 -3.74
C PRO A 435 0.33 -11.13 -2.43
N SER A 436 0.61 -9.83 -2.50
CA SER A 436 1.07 -8.99 -1.40
C SER A 436 0.02 -7.95 -1.05
N LEU A 437 -0.04 -7.64 0.25
CA LEU A 437 -0.78 -6.51 0.79
C LEU A 437 0.22 -5.41 1.14
N TYR A 438 -0.11 -4.19 0.76
CA TYR A 438 0.66 -3.00 1.05
C TYR A 438 -0.19 -2.05 1.89
N VAL A 439 0.42 -1.44 2.89
CA VAL A 439 -0.15 -0.30 3.62
C VAL A 439 0.76 0.90 3.39
N TYR A 440 0.18 1.99 2.95
CA TYR A 440 0.84 3.26 2.72
C TYR A 440 0.21 4.34 3.60
N SER A 441 1.03 5.28 4.06
CA SER A 441 0.55 6.50 4.72
C SER A 441 0.98 7.69 3.89
N TRP A 442 0.13 8.71 3.86
CA TRP A 442 0.45 9.93 3.17
C TRP A 442 1.61 10.65 3.86
N GLN A 443 2.56 11.09 3.04
CA GLN A 443 3.63 11.99 3.44
C GLN A 443 3.61 13.18 2.48
N LYS A 444 4.31 14.26 2.82
CA LYS A 444 4.27 15.51 2.05
C LYS A 444 4.57 15.27 0.55
N GLY A 445 3.53 15.30 -0.28
CA GLY A 445 3.59 15.15 -1.74
C GLY A 445 3.42 13.73 -2.27
N GLY A 446 3.12 12.73 -1.44
CA GLY A 446 2.86 11.36 -1.88
C GLY A 446 2.81 10.32 -0.75
N PHE A 447 2.26 9.15 -1.06
CA PHE A 447 2.24 7.99 -0.18
C PHE A 447 3.64 7.39 0.04
N SER A 448 3.99 7.11 1.29
CA SER A 448 5.14 6.30 1.66
C SER A 448 4.68 4.94 2.17
N LYS A 449 5.35 3.87 1.77
CA LYS A 449 4.99 2.52 2.21
C LYS A 449 5.33 2.34 3.68
N LEU A 450 4.30 2.19 4.51
CA LEU A 450 4.46 1.89 5.93
C LEU A 450 4.78 0.42 6.17
N TRP A 451 4.08 -0.44 5.44
CA TRP A 451 4.19 -1.86 5.66
C TRP A 451 3.88 -2.65 4.40
N GLN A 452 4.48 -3.83 4.36
CA GLN A 452 4.15 -4.86 3.42
C GLN A 452 4.04 -6.18 4.14
N GLY A 453 2.97 -6.90 3.85
CA GLY A 453 2.80 -8.26 4.32
C GLY A 453 3.58 -9.26 3.48
N PRO A 454 4.03 -10.37 4.09
CA PRO A 454 4.29 -11.59 3.32
C PRO A 454 3.01 -12.02 2.59
N PRO A 455 3.08 -12.94 1.61
CA PRO A 455 1.90 -13.67 1.15
C PRO A 455 1.32 -14.47 2.32
N ALA A 456 0.44 -13.84 3.09
CA ALA A 456 -0.44 -14.36 4.14
C ALA A 456 0.01 -15.67 4.82
N GLY A 457 1.22 -15.71 5.40
CA GLY A 457 1.73 -16.89 6.12
C GLY A 457 1.59 -18.21 5.34
N GLY A 458 1.75 -18.20 4.01
CA GLY A 458 1.60 -19.37 3.14
C GLY A 458 0.22 -19.57 2.51
N GLN A 459 -0.76 -18.74 2.85
CA GLN A 459 -2.00 -18.63 2.08
C GLN A 459 -1.84 -17.62 0.96
N VAL A 460 -2.31 -17.97 -0.24
CA VAL A 460 -2.43 -17.01 -1.33
C VAL A 460 -3.65 -16.14 -1.03
N LEU A 461 -3.45 -14.83 -0.92
CA LEU A 461 -4.52 -13.85 -0.71
C LEU A 461 -5.45 -13.82 -1.92
N GLY A 462 -6.75 -13.76 -1.66
CA GLY A 462 -7.81 -13.45 -2.61
C GLY A 462 -7.96 -11.94 -2.83
N ARG A 463 -8.96 -11.56 -3.62
CA ARG A 463 -9.18 -10.16 -4.03
C ARG A 463 -9.83 -9.32 -2.94
N GLU A 464 -10.77 -9.89 -2.20
CA GLU A 464 -11.60 -9.15 -1.25
C GLU A 464 -10.81 -8.79 0.01
N ALA A 465 -10.94 -7.53 0.43
CA ALA A 465 -10.35 -7.01 1.64
C ALA A 465 -11.33 -6.03 2.30
N PHE A 466 -11.26 -5.93 3.63
CA PHE A 466 -12.14 -5.09 4.44
C PHE A 466 -11.35 -4.49 5.60
N ILE A 467 -11.78 -3.32 6.07
CA ILE A 467 -11.33 -2.75 7.34
C ILE A 467 -12.41 -3.02 8.37
N TRP A 468 -12.06 -3.76 9.41
CA TRP A 468 -12.92 -3.98 10.57
C TRP A 468 -12.53 -2.99 11.67
N PRO A 469 -13.38 -2.00 11.98
CA PRO A 469 -13.17 -1.09 13.09
C PRO A 469 -13.43 -1.85 14.39
N ALA A 470 -12.38 -2.44 14.98
CA ALA A 470 -12.52 -3.13 16.25
C ALA A 470 -12.78 -2.10 17.36
N GLY A 471 -13.95 -2.15 17.99
CA GLY A 471 -14.27 -1.32 19.16
C GLY A 471 -13.23 -1.49 20.26
N GLY A 472 -12.43 -0.44 20.51
CA GLY A 472 -11.44 -0.39 21.60
C GLY A 472 -10.05 -0.96 21.31
N GLY A 473 -9.68 -1.20 20.04
CA GLY A 473 -8.33 -1.66 19.64
C GLY A 473 -7.88 -1.13 18.28
N TYR A 474 -6.68 -1.51 17.84
CA TYR A 474 -6.19 -1.20 16.48
C TYR A 474 -7.15 -1.77 15.43
N PRO A 475 -7.56 -0.99 14.41
CA PRO A 475 -8.36 -1.47 13.31
C PRO A 475 -7.72 -2.69 12.66
N THR A 476 -8.58 -3.64 12.28
CA THR A 476 -8.13 -4.93 11.79
C THR A 476 -8.49 -5.08 10.32
N LEU A 477 -7.48 -5.28 9.49
CA LEU A 477 -7.67 -5.65 8.10
C LEU A 477 -8.06 -7.12 8.00
N LEU A 478 -9.15 -7.39 7.30
CA LEU A 478 -9.54 -8.73 6.90
C LEU A 478 -9.28 -8.88 5.40
N VAL A 479 -8.50 -9.88 5.01
CA VAL A 479 -8.26 -10.19 3.60
C VAL A 479 -8.68 -11.62 3.32
N ALA A 480 -9.49 -11.84 2.28
CA ALA A 480 -9.87 -13.17 1.84
C ALA A 480 -8.62 -13.96 1.39
N GLY A 481 -8.65 -15.27 1.56
CA GLY A 481 -7.73 -16.20 0.92
C GLY A 481 -8.28 -16.67 -0.44
N ASN A 482 -7.46 -17.38 -1.22
CA ASN A 482 -7.89 -17.97 -2.49
C ASN A 482 -8.86 -19.15 -2.34
N ASN A 483 -8.92 -19.75 -1.15
CA ASN A 483 -9.88 -20.80 -0.86
C ASN A 483 -11.12 -20.18 -0.21
N PRO A 484 -12.34 -20.52 -0.67
CA PRO A 484 -13.58 -20.06 -0.04
C PRO A 484 -13.61 -20.35 1.46
N GLY A 485 -14.04 -19.38 2.27
CA GLY A 485 -14.04 -19.49 3.73
C GLY A 485 -12.68 -19.27 4.39
N SER A 486 -11.59 -19.08 3.64
CA SER A 486 -10.27 -18.75 4.20
C SER A 486 -10.07 -17.26 4.29
N TYR A 487 -9.55 -16.77 5.41
CA TYR A 487 -9.24 -15.37 5.62
C TYR A 487 -7.96 -15.17 6.43
N VAL A 488 -7.38 -13.98 6.28
CA VAL A 488 -6.26 -13.53 7.08
C VAL A 488 -6.60 -12.18 7.70
N PHE A 489 -6.53 -12.13 9.02
CA PHE A 489 -6.60 -10.90 9.81
C PHE A 489 -5.21 -10.32 9.98
N LEU A 490 -5.10 -9.00 9.80
CA LEU A 490 -3.89 -8.23 9.98
C LEU A 490 -4.21 -7.01 10.84
N ARG A 491 -3.36 -6.69 11.80
CA ARG A 491 -3.50 -5.45 12.58
C ARG A 491 -2.15 -4.86 12.90
N ALA A 492 -2.09 -3.53 12.98
CA ALA A 492 -0.97 -2.85 13.58
C ALA A 492 -0.91 -3.13 15.10
N ALA A 493 0.30 -3.16 15.65
CA ALA A 493 0.54 -3.21 17.08
C ALA A 493 1.84 -2.45 17.40
N ALA A 494 2.07 -2.13 18.69
CA ALA A 494 3.19 -1.29 19.13
C ALA A 494 4.58 -1.78 18.69
N ASP A 495 4.77 -3.09 18.51
CA ASP A 495 6.04 -3.71 18.13
C ASP A 495 6.03 -4.29 16.69
N GLY A 496 5.04 -3.89 15.88
CA GLY A 496 4.89 -4.29 14.48
C GLY A 496 3.55 -4.95 14.16
N TRP A 497 3.44 -5.51 12.96
CA TRP A 497 2.18 -6.08 12.48
C TRP A 497 1.96 -7.52 12.98
N GLN A 498 0.72 -7.80 13.37
CA GLN A 498 0.25 -9.13 13.77
C GLN A 498 -0.62 -9.72 12.67
N GLN A 499 -0.51 -11.04 12.48
CA GLN A 499 -1.33 -11.79 11.53
C GLN A 499 -2.03 -12.95 12.24
N GLN A 500 -3.30 -13.20 11.90
CA GLN A 500 -4.03 -14.37 12.35
C GLN A 500 -4.84 -14.97 11.19
N GLY A 501 -4.57 -16.23 10.84
CA GLY A 501 -5.36 -16.95 9.84
C GLY A 501 -6.71 -17.41 10.40
N LEU A 502 -7.71 -17.51 9.53
CA LEU A 502 -9.03 -18.06 9.81
C LEU A 502 -9.43 -19.01 8.67
N VAL A 503 -9.98 -20.16 9.02
CA VAL A 503 -10.49 -21.13 8.05
C VAL A 503 -11.92 -21.51 8.43
N GLY A 504 -12.81 -21.28 7.48
CA GLY A 504 -14.22 -21.66 7.52
C GLY A 504 -14.47 -23.11 7.14
N ALA A 505 -15.64 -23.57 7.53
CA ALA A 505 -16.08 -24.95 7.28
C ALA A 505 -17.10 -25.04 6.14
N SER A 506 -17.63 -23.92 5.64
CA SER A 506 -18.76 -23.91 4.70
C SER A 506 -18.68 -22.80 3.67
N SER A 507 -17.47 -22.50 3.18
CA SER A 507 -17.23 -21.54 2.08
C SER A 507 -17.81 -20.14 2.35
N GLU A 508 -17.64 -19.66 3.57
CA GLU A 508 -18.09 -18.33 4.00
C GLU A 508 -17.46 -17.23 3.14
N GLN A 509 -18.30 -16.35 2.58
CA GLN A 509 -17.91 -15.16 1.82
C GLN A 509 -18.43 -13.91 2.53
N VAL A 510 -17.52 -13.13 3.12
CA VAL A 510 -17.82 -11.84 3.76
C VAL A 510 -18.21 -10.83 2.70
N LEU A 511 -19.24 -10.04 3.01
CA LEU A 511 -19.78 -8.99 2.14
C LEU A 511 -19.58 -7.60 2.73
N GLY A 512 -19.51 -7.46 4.06
CA GLY A 512 -19.31 -6.19 4.73
C GLY A 512 -19.41 -6.28 6.25
N PHE A 513 -19.27 -5.12 6.90
CA PHE A 513 -19.40 -4.92 8.33
C PHE A 513 -20.26 -3.70 8.62
N GLY A 514 -21.11 -3.78 9.65
CA GLY A 514 -22.01 -2.69 10.07
C GLY A 514 -22.67 -3.03 11.40
N ASP A 515 -23.06 -2.02 12.18
CA ASP A 515 -23.73 -2.16 13.48
C ASP A 515 -25.24 -2.35 13.27
N VAL A 516 -25.66 -3.57 12.98
CA VAL A 516 -27.02 -3.85 12.49
C VAL A 516 -28.02 -4.04 13.64
N ASP A 517 -27.58 -4.24 14.90
CA ASP A 517 -28.47 -4.09 16.07
C ASP A 517 -28.47 -2.71 16.73
N GLY A 518 -27.59 -1.80 16.35
CA GLY A 518 -27.42 -0.52 17.04
C GLY A 518 -26.83 -0.68 18.44
N ASP A 519 -26.04 -1.73 18.68
CA ASP A 519 -25.40 -2.00 19.98
C ASP A 519 -24.03 -1.31 20.14
N GLY A 520 -23.56 -0.65 19.07
CA GLY A 520 -22.29 0.05 18.97
C GLY A 520 -21.14 -0.84 18.47
N ALA A 521 -21.36 -2.14 18.24
CA ALA A 521 -20.37 -3.06 17.71
C ALA A 521 -20.80 -3.60 16.33
N PRO A 522 -19.91 -3.62 15.33
CA PRO A 522 -20.29 -4.08 14.00
C PRO A 522 -20.40 -5.62 13.92
N GLU A 523 -21.47 -6.10 13.29
CA GLU A 523 -21.63 -7.46 12.80
C GLU A 523 -20.86 -7.69 11.50
N VAL A 524 -20.58 -8.96 11.19
CA VAL A 524 -20.16 -9.38 9.85
C VAL A 524 -21.36 -9.84 9.04
N ILE A 525 -21.51 -9.29 7.84
CA ILE A 525 -22.52 -9.74 6.87
C ILE A 525 -21.82 -10.66 5.89
N PHE A 526 -22.33 -11.88 5.73
CA PHE A 526 -21.70 -12.88 4.87
C PHE A 526 -22.72 -13.82 4.23
N ARG A 527 -22.27 -14.57 3.22
CA ARG A 527 -23.04 -15.66 2.61
C ARG A 527 -22.24 -16.96 2.62
N ARG A 528 -22.94 -18.06 2.37
CA ARG A 528 -22.36 -19.38 2.12
C ARG A 528 -22.73 -19.85 0.73
N HIS A 529 -21.91 -20.72 0.14
CA HIS A 529 -22.27 -21.39 -1.11
C HIS A 529 -23.61 -22.12 -0.94
N GLN A 530 -24.56 -21.78 -1.81
CA GLN A 530 -25.88 -22.35 -1.85
C GLN A 530 -26.18 -22.74 -3.29
N LEU A 531 -26.93 -23.83 -3.48
CA LEU A 531 -27.36 -24.22 -4.82
C LEU A 531 -28.24 -23.09 -5.38
N LEU A 532 -27.95 -22.65 -6.61
CA LEU A 532 -28.75 -21.64 -7.31
C LEU A 532 -30.21 -22.09 -7.52
N SER A 533 -30.47 -23.40 -7.49
CA SER A 533 -31.83 -23.96 -7.53
C SER A 533 -32.62 -23.79 -6.23
N ASN A 534 -31.98 -23.32 -5.16
CA ASN A 534 -32.66 -23.06 -3.89
C ASN A 534 -33.59 -21.84 -4.06
N PRO A 535 -34.91 -21.98 -3.79
CA PRO A 535 -35.87 -20.89 -3.96
C PRO A 535 -35.65 -19.71 -3.00
N VAL A 536 -34.82 -19.89 -1.96
CA VAL A 536 -34.45 -18.83 -1.01
C VAL A 536 -32.94 -18.83 -0.87
N GLN A 537 -32.31 -17.69 -1.12
CA GLN A 537 -30.90 -17.47 -0.82
C GLN A 537 -30.79 -16.82 0.55
N TRP A 538 -29.86 -17.29 1.36
CA TRP A 538 -29.65 -16.79 2.72
C TRP A 538 -28.45 -15.86 2.79
N LEU A 539 -28.65 -14.66 3.34
CA LEU A 539 -27.61 -13.85 3.96
C LEU A 539 -27.54 -14.16 5.45
N TYR A 540 -26.34 -14.04 6.00
CA TYR A 540 -26.07 -14.29 7.42
C TYR A 540 -25.52 -13.03 8.05
N ILE A 541 -25.99 -12.74 9.26
CA ILE A 541 -25.54 -11.64 10.09
C ILE A 541 -24.87 -12.26 11.31
N GLY A 542 -23.56 -12.10 11.42
CA GLY A 542 -22.73 -12.78 12.41
C GLY A 542 -22.25 -11.83 13.50
N ARG A 543 -22.58 -12.14 14.76
CA ARG A 543 -22.01 -11.41 15.90
C ARG A 543 -20.58 -11.85 16.16
N LEU A 544 -19.70 -10.87 16.29
CA LEU A 544 -18.27 -11.07 16.39
C LEU A 544 -17.83 -11.28 17.84
N GLY A 545 -16.92 -12.23 18.04
CA GLY A 545 -16.18 -12.41 19.27
C GLY A 545 -14.78 -11.80 19.20
N SER A 546 -14.09 -11.77 20.34
CA SER A 546 -12.69 -11.36 20.40
C SER A 546 -11.78 -12.36 19.68
N LEU A 547 -10.87 -11.85 18.85
CA LEU A 547 -9.78 -12.65 18.29
C LEU A 547 -8.60 -12.74 19.27
N SER A 548 -8.06 -13.94 19.41
CA SER A 548 -6.76 -14.17 20.02
C SER A 548 -5.66 -13.87 19.00
N TRP A 549 -4.62 -13.14 19.40
CA TRP A 549 -3.54 -12.74 18.50
C TRP A 549 -2.21 -13.37 18.88
N PRO A 550 -1.45 -13.92 17.91
CA PRO A 550 -0.10 -14.39 18.15
C PRO A 550 0.83 -13.20 18.39
N ALA A 551 2.02 -13.44 18.96
CA ALA A 551 3.02 -12.39 19.13
C ALA A 551 3.32 -11.70 17.78
N PRO A 552 3.59 -10.37 17.76
CA PRO A 552 3.96 -9.67 16.53
C PRO A 552 5.13 -10.34 15.83
N ALA A 553 5.10 -10.35 14.50
CA ALA A 553 6.28 -10.70 13.75
C ALA A 553 7.39 -9.70 14.15
N PRO A 554 8.62 -10.14 14.47
CA PRO A 554 9.65 -9.25 14.96
C PRO A 554 9.98 -8.17 13.92
N GLN A 555 9.49 -6.94 14.14
CA GLN A 555 10.01 -5.75 13.45
C GLN A 555 11.27 -5.24 14.16
N ASP A 556 12.10 -4.52 13.43
CA ASP A 556 13.41 -4.02 13.87
C ASP A 556 13.30 -3.21 15.18
N LYS A 557 13.41 -3.88 16.33
CA LYS A 557 14.12 -3.30 17.46
C LYS A 557 15.59 -3.47 17.12
N ALA A 558 16.25 -2.39 16.73
CA ALA A 558 17.70 -2.33 16.79
C ALA A 558 18.11 -2.80 18.18
N LYS A 559 18.57 -4.06 18.28
CA LYS A 559 19.16 -4.55 19.52
C LYS A 559 20.38 -3.68 19.72
N THR A 560 20.35 -2.82 20.73
CA THR A 560 21.56 -2.27 21.32
C THR A 560 22.52 -3.46 21.48
N PRO A 561 23.74 -3.41 20.93
CA PRO A 561 24.68 -4.52 21.03
C PRO A 561 24.79 -4.95 22.50
N PRO A 562 24.74 -6.26 22.81
CA PRO A 562 24.88 -6.72 24.18
C PRO A 562 26.16 -6.13 24.78
N GLY A 563 26.01 -5.58 25.98
CA GLY A 563 27.00 -4.74 26.63
C GLY A 563 28.39 -5.37 26.65
N GLN A 564 29.39 -4.51 26.43
CA GLN A 564 30.69 -4.69 27.04
C GLN A 564 30.48 -4.69 28.56
N LEU A 565 30.68 -5.86 29.19
CA LEU A 565 31.03 -5.99 30.60
C LEU A 565 32.55 -6.09 30.73
#